data_AF-A0A524PRX8-F1
#
_entry.id   AF-A0A524PRX8-F1
#
_cell.length_a   1.000
_cell.length_b   1.000
_cell.length_c   1.000
_cell.angle_alpha   90.00
_cell.angle_beta   90.00
_cell.angle_gamma   90.00
#
_symmetry.space_group_name_H-M   'P 1'
#
loop_
_entity.id
_entity.type
_entity.pdbx_description
1 polymer ?
#
loop_
_entity_poly.entity_id
_entity_poly.type
_entity_poly.pdbx_seq_one_letter_code
_entity_poly.pdbx_strand_id
1 'polypeptide(L)'
;MFLFTSGTFRIIPQKLSKSGKIIPEVSPEQDQQSTGKDAFEIEISGKGISKMLYVYNIYNGPRTFAETTLDDKRIEVYYGPEEITLPFALELDDFVLERYPGSTSPSGYKSNVTLIDSEKGVEMPYSIYMNNILKYGGYRFYQSSYDRDEKGTVLSVNGDRAGMMVTYTGYALLFLFIVLTMINPSSMLRRSTASMWRNNSKKVLTLLALAALFSFNSFANPGKVVYEKEKADQFGRVLVQDQKGRTKPLYTVSNDILRKVARGSTFNGYSPMQVF
;
A
#
# COMPACT_ATOMS: atom_id res chain seq x y z
N MET A 1 32.40 -13.94 2.90
CA MET A 1 31.26 -13.03 2.66
C MET A 1 30.96 -12.39 4.01
N PHE A 2 31.23 -11.09 4.16
CA PHE A 2 31.13 -10.42 5.47
C PHE A 2 29.88 -9.53 5.46
N LEU A 3 29.00 -9.75 6.44
CA LEU A 3 27.79 -8.96 6.65
C LEU A 3 28.15 -7.77 7.56
N PHE A 4 28.09 -6.55 7.03
CA PHE A 4 28.29 -5.35 7.82
C PHE A 4 26.93 -4.78 8.23
N THR A 5 26.78 -4.53 9.53
CA THR A 5 25.57 -3.93 10.11
C THR A 5 25.94 -2.58 10.70
N SER A 6 25.28 -1.53 10.23
CA SER A 6 25.36 -0.19 10.83
C SER A 6 23.95 0.35 11.01
N GLY A 7 23.50 0.48 12.26
CA GLY A 7 22.12 0.81 12.60
C GLY A 7 21.13 -0.20 12.01
N THR A 8 20.14 0.29 11.26
CA THR A 8 19.12 -0.51 10.57
C THR A 8 19.56 -1.09 9.22
N PHE A 9 20.73 -0.72 8.71
CA PHE A 9 21.20 -1.14 7.40
C PHE A 9 22.09 -2.38 7.50
N ARG A 10 21.81 -3.37 6.63
CA ARG A 10 22.63 -4.56 6.43
C ARG A 10 23.15 -4.55 5.01
N ILE A 11 24.47 -4.50 4.86
CA ILE A 11 25.14 -4.41 3.57
C ILE A 11 26.03 -5.64 3.39
N ILE A 12 25.94 -6.26 2.21
CA ILE A 12 26.82 -7.36 1.79
C ILE A 12 27.63 -6.87 0.59
N PRO A 13 28.82 -6.30 0.81
CA PRO A 13 29.66 -5.83 -0.29
C PRO A 13 30.38 -7.00 -0.97
N GLN A 14 30.33 -7.05 -2.30
CA GLN A 14 31.07 -8.04 -3.11
C GLN A 14 32.54 -7.65 -3.35
N LYS A 15 32.88 -6.35 -3.30
CA LYS A 15 34.25 -5.81 -3.24
C LYS A 15 34.26 -4.56 -2.37
N LEU A 16 35.20 -4.45 -1.43
CA LEU A 16 35.35 -3.33 -0.50
C LEU A 16 36.59 -2.52 -0.85
N SER A 17 36.42 -1.20 -1.01
CA SER A 17 37.51 -0.22 -0.98
C SER A 17 37.72 0.26 0.47
N LYS A 18 38.96 0.56 0.85
CA LYS A 18 39.38 0.81 2.25
C LYS A 18 38.90 2.14 2.87
N SER A 19 38.26 3.03 2.10
CA SER A 19 37.81 4.32 2.63
C SER A 19 36.54 4.81 1.94
N GLY A 20 35.56 5.19 2.75
CA GLY A 20 34.40 5.98 2.36
C GLY A 20 34.01 6.86 3.54
N LYS A 21 33.76 8.15 3.31
CA LYS A 21 33.36 9.13 4.32
C LYS A 21 31.96 9.61 3.95
N ILE A 22 31.00 9.49 4.88
CA ILE A 22 29.66 10.06 4.70
C ILE A 22 29.76 11.53 5.12
N ILE A 23 29.62 12.44 4.16
CA ILE A 23 29.56 13.88 4.41
C ILE A 23 28.12 14.32 4.07
N PRO A 24 27.36 14.87 5.03
CA PRO A 24 26.06 15.45 4.72
C PRO A 24 26.28 16.75 3.94
N GLU A 25 25.84 16.80 2.68
CA GLU A 25 25.93 18.02 1.87
C GLU A 25 24.80 18.97 2.22
N VAL A 26 25.17 20.20 2.60
CA VAL A 26 24.25 21.32 2.84
C VAL A 26 24.15 22.10 1.52
N SER A 27 22.93 22.45 1.11
CA SER A 27 22.66 23.14 -0.16
C SER A 27 23.55 24.38 -0.37
N PRO A 28 23.97 24.67 -1.63
CA PRO A 28 24.77 25.84 -1.97
C PRO A 28 24.02 27.18 -1.82
N GLU A 29 22.69 27.17 -1.64
CA GLU A 29 21.88 28.34 -1.30
C GLU A 29 21.49 28.30 0.19
N GLN A 30 21.97 29.28 0.97
CA GLN A 30 21.73 29.39 2.43
C GLN A 30 20.24 29.46 2.82
N ASP A 31 19.34 29.78 1.89
CA ASP A 31 17.89 29.90 2.12
C ASP A 31 17.04 28.72 1.62
N GLN A 32 17.62 27.75 0.90
CA GLN A 32 16.91 26.53 0.48
C GLN A 32 17.45 25.31 1.23
N GLN A 33 16.75 24.89 2.28
CA GLN A 33 17.14 23.74 3.11
C GLN A 33 17.05 22.38 2.38
N SER A 34 16.51 22.32 1.16
CA SER A 34 16.40 21.05 0.42
C SER A 34 16.27 21.28 -1.08
N THR A 35 17.20 20.72 -1.85
CA THR A 35 17.05 20.48 -3.30
C THR A 35 15.96 19.44 -3.62
N GLY A 36 15.39 18.80 -2.60
CA GLY A 36 14.37 17.75 -2.72
C GLY A 36 14.89 16.42 -3.27
N LYS A 37 16.20 16.28 -3.48
CA LYS A 37 16.83 15.07 -4.03
C LYS A 37 18.08 14.71 -3.24
N ASP A 38 18.10 13.50 -2.69
CA ASP A 38 19.29 12.95 -2.06
C ASP A 38 20.34 12.62 -3.14
N ALA A 39 21.63 12.75 -2.82
CA ALA A 39 22.71 12.40 -3.73
C ALA A 39 23.83 11.65 -2.99
N PHE A 40 24.52 10.77 -3.71
CA PHE A 40 25.77 10.15 -3.26
C PHE A 40 26.94 10.95 -3.81
N GLU A 41 27.72 11.53 -2.91
CA GLU A 41 29.03 12.08 -3.23
C GLU A 41 30.07 10.95 -3.26
N ILE A 42 30.78 10.85 -4.37
CA ILE A 42 31.77 9.80 -4.62
C ILE A 42 33.07 10.46 -5.05
N GLU A 43 34.10 10.31 -4.21
CA GLU A 43 35.46 10.74 -4.52
C GLU A 43 36.20 9.65 -5.29
N ILE A 44 36.69 9.98 -6.49
CA ILE A 44 37.49 9.08 -7.32
C ILE A 44 38.90 9.66 -7.42
N SER A 45 39.89 8.91 -6.94
CA SER A 45 41.31 9.32 -6.95
C SER A 45 42.19 8.41 -7.80
N GLY A 46 43.13 9.02 -8.54
CA GLY A 46 44.09 8.35 -9.42
C GLY A 46 45.29 9.24 -9.70
N LYS A 47 46.52 8.69 -9.61
CA LYS A 47 47.81 9.39 -9.82
C LYS A 47 47.93 10.80 -9.20
N GLY A 48 47.32 11.01 -8.02
CA GLY A 48 47.38 12.29 -7.30
C GLY A 48 46.31 13.32 -7.71
N ILE A 49 45.41 12.97 -8.63
CA ILE A 49 44.23 13.76 -9.01
C ILE A 49 43.01 13.12 -8.36
N SER A 50 42.21 13.92 -7.66
CA SER A 50 40.93 13.52 -7.09
C SER A 50 39.79 14.29 -7.78
N LYS A 51 38.72 13.59 -8.14
CA LYS A 51 37.50 14.19 -8.71
C LYS A 51 36.28 13.75 -7.89
N MET A 52 35.42 14.71 -7.59
CA MET A 52 34.12 14.46 -6.95
C MET A 52 33.06 14.19 -8.01
N LEU A 53 32.21 13.22 -7.73
CA LEU A 53 31.09 12.80 -8.57
C LEU A 53 29.82 12.74 -7.73
N TYR A 54 28.73 13.33 -8.22
CA TYR A 54 27.44 13.33 -7.53
C TYR A 54 26.45 12.44 -8.28
N VAL A 55 25.96 11.39 -7.63
CA VAL A 55 24.96 10.48 -8.18
C VAL A 55 23.64 10.69 -7.46
N TYR A 56 22.64 11.24 -8.16
CA TYR A 56 21.35 11.57 -7.55
C TYR A 56 20.48 10.33 -7.31
N ASN A 57 19.91 10.20 -6.13
CA ASN A 57 18.88 9.22 -5.83
C ASN A 57 17.52 9.75 -6.29
N ILE A 58 16.87 9.02 -7.19
CA ILE A 58 15.47 9.23 -7.53
C ILE A 58 14.67 8.11 -6.85
N TYR A 59 13.95 8.47 -5.79
CA TYR A 59 13.10 7.52 -5.08
C TYR A 59 12.10 6.85 -6.03
N ASN A 60 12.12 5.51 -6.12
CA ASN A 60 11.33 4.72 -7.06
C ASN A 60 11.48 5.13 -8.55
N GLY A 61 12.58 5.80 -8.91
CA GLY A 61 12.88 6.21 -10.27
C GLY A 61 13.79 5.24 -11.01
N PRO A 62 14.07 5.52 -12.29
CA PRO A 62 15.06 4.78 -13.07
C PRO A 62 16.46 4.96 -12.47
N ARG A 63 17.37 4.05 -12.84
CA ARG A 63 18.79 4.16 -12.50
C ARG A 63 19.35 5.49 -12.99
N THR A 64 20.07 6.19 -12.13
CA THR A 64 20.83 7.39 -12.46
C THR A 64 22.30 7.04 -12.60
N PHE A 65 23.03 7.87 -13.33
CA PHE A 65 24.47 7.72 -13.47
C PHE A 65 25.16 9.07 -13.41
N ALA A 66 26.44 9.04 -13.03
CA ALA A 66 27.34 10.15 -13.27
C ALA A 66 28.65 9.61 -13.87
N GLU A 67 29.25 10.42 -14.73
CA GLU A 67 30.45 10.06 -15.48
C GLU A 67 31.59 11.04 -15.20
N THR A 68 32.82 10.53 -15.22
CA THR A 68 34.01 11.35 -15.17
C THR A 68 35.15 10.70 -15.94
N THR A 69 36.08 11.50 -16.43
CA THR A 69 37.30 11.04 -17.08
C THR A 69 38.49 11.21 -16.14
N LEU A 70 39.24 10.14 -15.89
CA LEU A 70 40.45 10.16 -15.06
C LEU A 70 41.50 9.26 -15.70
N ASP A 71 42.72 9.78 -15.92
CA ASP A 71 43.83 9.06 -16.54
C ASP A 71 43.47 8.40 -17.90
N ASP A 72 42.81 9.14 -18.80
CA ASP A 72 42.30 8.68 -20.10
C ASP A 72 41.30 7.50 -20.02
N LYS A 73 40.76 7.23 -18.83
CA LYS A 73 39.71 6.24 -18.61
C LYS A 73 38.40 6.96 -18.29
N ARG A 74 37.34 6.54 -18.97
CA ARG A 74 35.97 6.94 -18.66
C ARG A 74 35.44 6.06 -17.53
N ILE A 75 35.04 6.69 -16.44
CA ILE A 75 34.49 6.04 -15.25
C ILE A 75 33.03 6.46 -15.15
N GLU A 76 32.14 5.47 -15.08
CA GLU A 76 30.71 5.67 -14.92
C GLU A 76 30.25 5.00 -13.64
N VAL A 77 29.48 5.71 -12.82
CA VAL A 77 28.91 5.20 -11.58
C VAL A 77 27.40 5.26 -11.68
N TYR A 78 26.75 4.10 -11.45
CA TYR A 78 25.31 3.94 -11.53
C TYR A 78 24.72 3.72 -10.13
N TYR A 79 23.56 4.32 -9.87
CA TYR A 79 22.79 4.08 -8.66
C TYR A 79 21.29 3.97 -8.99
N GLY A 80 20.63 2.96 -8.43
CA GLY A 80 19.19 2.78 -8.58
C GLY A 80 18.75 1.32 -8.36
N PRO A 81 17.45 1.04 -8.52
CA PRO A 81 16.92 -0.30 -8.37
C PRO A 81 17.54 -1.27 -9.38
N GLU A 82 17.55 -2.56 -9.05
CA GLU A 82 17.95 -3.59 -10.00
C GLU A 82 16.87 -3.79 -11.06
N GLU A 83 17.26 -3.71 -12.33
CA GLU A 83 16.37 -4.01 -13.44
C GLU A 83 16.37 -5.51 -13.70
N ILE A 84 15.20 -6.13 -13.54
CA ILE A 84 15.00 -7.56 -13.76
C ILE A 84 14.21 -7.72 -15.05
N THR A 85 14.82 -8.38 -16.03
CA THR A 85 14.13 -8.75 -17.27
C THR A 85 13.19 -9.91 -17.01
N LEU A 86 11.97 -9.81 -17.54
CA LEU A 86 10.95 -10.86 -17.45
C LEU A 86 11.06 -11.79 -18.67
N PRO A 87 10.71 -13.08 -18.54
CA PRO A 87 10.76 -14.04 -19.65
C PRO A 87 9.60 -13.90 -20.65
N PHE A 88 8.84 -12.81 -20.57
CA PHE A 88 7.73 -12.46 -21.45
C PHE A 88 7.59 -10.94 -21.48
N ALA A 89 6.97 -10.42 -22.53
CA ALA A 89 6.67 -9.01 -22.72
C ALA A 89 5.19 -8.73 -22.47
N LEU A 90 4.91 -7.47 -22.12
CA LEU A 90 3.56 -6.91 -22.07
C LEU A 90 3.52 -5.71 -23.01
N GLU A 91 2.62 -5.79 -23.98
CA GLU A 91 2.29 -4.67 -24.85
C GLU A 91 1.02 -3.98 -24.31
N LEU A 92 1.03 -2.65 -24.25
CA LEU A 92 -0.16 -1.87 -23.92
C LEU A 92 -0.90 -1.54 -25.21
N ASP A 93 -2.03 -2.22 -25.43
CA ASP A 93 -2.85 -2.01 -26.63
C ASP A 93 -3.67 -0.72 -26.51
N ASP A 94 -4.29 -0.52 -25.34
CA ASP A 94 -5.17 0.62 -25.09
C ASP A 94 -5.33 0.89 -23.59
N PHE A 95 -5.41 2.18 -23.22
CA PHE A 95 -5.65 2.63 -21.86
C PHE A 95 -6.93 3.45 -21.79
N VAL A 96 -7.89 2.97 -20.99
CA VAL A 96 -9.21 3.58 -20.83
C VAL A 96 -9.33 4.21 -19.45
N LEU A 97 -9.56 5.52 -19.40
CA LEU A 97 -9.80 6.29 -18.18
C LEU A 97 -11.26 6.73 -18.13
N GLU A 98 -12.02 6.19 -17.18
CA GLU A 98 -13.39 6.59 -16.91
C GLU A 98 -13.41 7.74 -15.90
N ARG A 99 -14.32 8.70 -16.08
CA ARG A 99 -14.50 9.87 -15.21
C ARG A 99 -15.93 9.99 -14.70
N TYR A 100 -16.08 10.67 -13.57
CA TYR A 100 -17.40 11.06 -13.09
C TYR A 100 -18.06 12.06 -14.08
N PRO A 101 -19.36 11.92 -14.38
CA PRO A 101 -20.08 12.88 -15.22
C PRO A 101 -19.95 14.32 -14.68
N GLY A 102 -19.60 15.26 -15.56
CA GLY A 102 -19.43 16.67 -15.18
C GLY A 102 -18.18 16.94 -14.33
N SER A 103 -17.16 16.09 -14.40
CA SER A 103 -15.94 16.19 -13.59
C SER A 103 -14.70 15.73 -14.35
N THR A 104 -13.54 16.26 -13.95
CA THR A 104 -12.24 15.74 -14.37
C THR A 104 -11.72 14.65 -13.41
N SER A 105 -12.43 14.29 -12.36
CA SER A 105 -11.98 13.22 -11.45
C SER A 105 -12.15 11.82 -12.09
N PRO A 106 -11.11 10.95 -12.02
CA PRO A 106 -11.21 9.58 -12.51
C PRO A 106 -12.12 8.74 -11.60
N SER A 107 -13.01 7.96 -12.21
CA SER A 107 -13.87 6.97 -11.54
C SER A 107 -13.28 5.57 -11.62
N GLY A 108 -12.55 5.27 -12.69
CA GLY A 108 -11.89 3.98 -12.90
C GLY A 108 -10.91 4.06 -14.06
N TYR A 109 -9.95 3.15 -14.08
CA TYR A 109 -9.00 3.02 -15.19
C TYR A 109 -8.77 1.55 -15.51
N LYS A 110 -8.57 1.27 -16.80
CA LYS A 110 -8.44 -0.07 -17.37
C LYS A 110 -7.31 -0.06 -18.41
N SER A 111 -6.42 -1.03 -18.32
CA SER A 111 -5.36 -1.24 -19.32
C SER A 111 -5.66 -2.53 -20.08
N ASN A 112 -5.85 -2.42 -21.39
CA ASN A 112 -5.87 -3.56 -22.28
C ASN A 112 -4.43 -3.85 -22.70
N VAL A 113 -3.96 -5.05 -22.38
CA VAL A 113 -2.58 -5.46 -22.62
C VAL A 113 -2.55 -6.79 -23.33
N THR A 114 -1.55 -6.99 -24.19
CA THR A 114 -1.26 -8.27 -24.81
C THR A 114 -0.01 -8.85 -24.19
N LEU A 115 -0.14 -10.04 -23.58
CA LEU A 115 0.98 -10.79 -23.02
C LEU A 115 1.61 -11.64 -24.13
N ILE A 116 2.90 -11.42 -24.35
CA ILE A 116 3.68 -12.05 -25.41
C ILE A 116 4.83 -12.84 -24.77
N ASP A 117 4.75 -14.16 -24.82
CA ASP A 117 5.81 -15.08 -24.40
C ASP A 117 6.35 -15.80 -25.65
N SER A 118 7.43 -15.24 -26.23
CA SER A 118 8.04 -15.78 -27.45
C SER A 118 8.67 -17.17 -27.26
N GLU A 119 9.09 -17.52 -26.04
CA GLU A 119 9.67 -18.84 -25.76
C GLU A 119 8.61 -19.95 -25.82
N LYS A 120 7.38 -19.63 -25.41
CA LYS A 120 6.24 -20.58 -25.43
C LYS A 120 5.28 -20.37 -26.60
N GLY A 121 5.48 -19.33 -27.41
CA GLY A 121 4.57 -18.95 -28.48
C GLY A 121 3.17 -18.58 -27.98
N VAL A 122 3.09 -17.97 -26.79
CA VAL A 122 1.81 -17.55 -26.19
C VAL A 122 1.60 -16.08 -26.44
N GLU A 123 0.49 -15.75 -27.08
CA GLU A 123 -0.01 -14.38 -27.21
C GLU A 123 -1.42 -14.35 -26.62
N MET A 124 -1.61 -13.57 -25.55
CA MET A 124 -2.86 -13.55 -24.81
C MET A 124 -3.29 -12.10 -24.53
N PRO A 125 -4.37 -11.62 -25.17
CA PRO A 125 -4.96 -10.34 -24.82
C PRO A 125 -5.64 -10.44 -23.45
N TYR A 126 -5.45 -9.42 -22.61
CA TYR A 126 -5.98 -9.37 -21.26
C TYR A 126 -6.29 -7.93 -20.82
N SER A 127 -7.32 -7.75 -20.01
CA SER A 127 -7.67 -6.44 -19.45
C SER A 127 -7.36 -6.37 -17.96
N ILE A 128 -6.40 -5.52 -17.58
CA ILE A 128 -6.05 -5.26 -16.18
C ILE A 128 -6.84 -4.04 -15.67
N TYR A 129 -7.58 -4.20 -14.57
CA TYR A 129 -8.33 -3.11 -13.93
C TYR A 129 -8.55 -3.40 -12.44
N MET A 130 -9.27 -2.53 -11.74
CA MET A 130 -9.59 -2.70 -10.32
C MET A 130 -10.19 -4.10 -10.05
N ASN A 131 -9.53 -4.88 -9.18
CA ASN A 131 -9.88 -6.26 -8.82
C ASN A 131 -9.75 -7.31 -9.94
N ASN A 132 -9.21 -6.96 -11.11
CA ASN A 132 -8.89 -7.92 -12.17
C ASN A 132 -7.40 -7.84 -12.54
N ILE A 133 -6.64 -8.85 -12.11
CA ILE A 133 -5.18 -8.87 -12.16
C ILE A 133 -4.69 -9.94 -13.13
N LEU A 134 -3.71 -9.58 -13.97
CA LEU A 134 -3.07 -10.54 -14.85
C LEU A 134 -2.11 -11.42 -14.04
N LYS A 135 -2.24 -12.73 -14.17
CA LYS A 135 -1.39 -13.72 -13.51
C LYS A 135 -0.74 -14.59 -14.57
N TYR A 136 0.59 -14.54 -14.67
CA TYR A 136 1.33 -15.34 -15.64
C TYR A 136 2.72 -15.68 -15.13
N GLY A 137 3.18 -16.91 -15.32
CA GLY A 137 4.55 -17.32 -14.96
C GLY A 137 4.93 -17.19 -13.48
N GLY A 138 3.97 -17.09 -12.56
CA GLY A 138 4.23 -16.79 -11.14
C GLY A 138 4.31 -15.30 -10.81
N TYR A 139 4.16 -14.43 -11.81
CA TYR A 139 4.03 -12.99 -11.67
C TYR A 139 2.57 -12.56 -11.62
N ARG A 140 2.31 -11.48 -10.90
CA ARG A 140 1.01 -10.84 -10.79
C ARG A 140 1.14 -9.36 -11.11
N PHE A 141 0.39 -8.90 -12.10
CA PHE A 141 0.38 -7.50 -12.54
C PHE A 141 -0.88 -6.82 -12.01
N TYR A 142 -0.65 -5.75 -11.26
CA TYR A 142 -1.67 -4.91 -10.68
C TYR A 142 -1.62 -3.56 -11.34
N GLN A 143 -2.79 -3.02 -11.67
CA GLN A 143 -2.89 -1.64 -12.08
C GLN A 143 -2.61 -0.74 -10.87
N SER A 144 -1.50 0.00 -10.87
CA SER A 144 -1.11 0.85 -9.75
C SER A 144 -1.37 2.33 -9.99
N SER A 145 -1.04 2.83 -11.19
CA SER A 145 -1.24 4.22 -11.59
C SER A 145 -1.32 4.33 -13.11
N TYR A 146 -1.34 5.55 -13.63
CA TYR A 146 -1.27 5.88 -15.05
C TYR A 146 -0.39 7.12 -15.22
N ASP A 147 0.04 7.37 -16.45
CA ASP A 147 0.92 8.49 -16.77
C ASP A 147 0.16 9.82 -16.80
N ARG A 148 0.88 10.92 -16.58
CA ARG A 148 0.29 12.27 -16.53
C ARG A 148 -0.34 12.71 -17.85
N ASP A 149 0.10 12.13 -18.96
CA ASP A 149 -0.44 12.37 -20.29
C ASP A 149 -1.68 11.51 -20.60
N GLU A 150 -2.10 10.66 -19.66
CA GLU A 150 -3.26 9.77 -19.75
C GLU A 150 -3.19 8.73 -20.87
N LYS A 151 -1.99 8.48 -21.40
CA LYS A 151 -1.75 7.49 -22.47
C LYS A 151 -1.03 6.24 -22.00
N GLY A 152 -0.32 6.34 -20.88
CA GLY A 152 0.45 5.24 -20.33
C GLY A 152 -0.15 4.66 -19.06
N THR A 153 0.24 3.43 -18.77
CA THR A 153 -0.16 2.68 -17.58
C THR A 153 1.04 2.38 -16.71
N VAL A 154 0.87 2.45 -15.39
CA VAL A 154 1.87 2.00 -14.44
C VAL A 154 1.36 0.73 -13.79
N LEU A 155 2.10 -0.35 -13.97
CA LEU A 155 1.79 -1.65 -13.39
C LEU A 155 2.73 -1.95 -12.23
N SER A 156 2.17 -2.43 -11.12
CA SER A 156 2.93 -3.04 -10.03
C SER A 156 3.05 -4.54 -10.26
N VAL A 157 4.26 -5.05 -10.18
CA VAL A 157 4.58 -6.45 -10.47
C VAL A 157 5.00 -7.14 -9.18
N ASN A 158 4.32 -8.24 -8.84
CA ASN A 158 4.70 -9.11 -7.73
C ASN A 158 5.12 -10.48 -8.27
N GLY A 159 6.37 -10.85 -8.07
CA GLY A 159 6.93 -12.14 -8.46
C GLY A 159 7.45 -12.91 -7.25
N ASP A 160 6.59 -13.68 -6.59
CA ASP A 160 7.01 -14.58 -5.50
C ASP A 160 6.19 -15.87 -5.52
N ARG A 161 6.68 -16.85 -6.27
CA ARG A 161 6.01 -18.16 -6.37
C ARG A 161 6.25 -19.02 -5.12
N ALA A 162 7.42 -18.93 -4.50
CA ALA A 162 7.80 -19.77 -3.37
C ALA A 162 7.11 -19.32 -2.07
N GLY A 163 7.19 -18.04 -1.73
CA GLY A 163 6.53 -17.49 -0.54
C GLY A 163 5.02 -17.64 -0.61
N MET A 164 4.44 -17.46 -1.79
CA MET A 164 3.02 -17.76 -2.04
C MET A 164 2.68 -19.20 -1.68
N MET A 165 3.40 -20.20 -2.21
CA MET A 165 3.15 -21.61 -1.90
C MET A 165 3.25 -21.90 -0.40
N VAL A 166 4.23 -21.32 0.29
CA VAL A 166 4.41 -21.47 1.74
C VAL A 166 3.21 -20.89 2.51
N THR A 167 2.80 -19.65 2.22
CA THR A 167 1.68 -18.99 2.91
C THR A 167 0.37 -19.74 2.70
N TYR A 168 0.05 -20.13 1.45
CA TYR A 168 -1.18 -20.86 1.16
C TYR A 168 -1.17 -22.28 1.75
N THR A 169 -0.02 -22.97 1.76
CA THR A 169 0.10 -24.28 2.43
C THR A 169 -0.10 -24.14 3.93
N GLY A 170 0.44 -23.08 4.55
CA GLY A 170 0.21 -22.78 5.96
C GLY A 170 -1.27 -22.54 6.28
N TYR A 171 -1.98 -21.74 5.46
CA TYR A 171 -3.41 -21.54 5.62
C TYR A 171 -4.24 -22.80 5.39
N ALA A 172 -3.87 -23.62 4.40
CA ALA A 172 -4.53 -24.89 4.13
C ALA A 172 -4.35 -25.87 5.31
N LEU A 173 -3.16 -25.94 5.88
CA LEU A 173 -2.84 -26.79 7.03
C LEU A 173 -3.53 -26.29 8.32
N LEU A 174 -3.61 -24.97 8.53
CA LEU A 174 -4.40 -24.38 9.61
C LEU A 174 -5.89 -24.70 9.47
N PHE A 175 -6.45 -24.53 8.28
CA PHE A 175 -7.84 -24.89 7.98
C PHE A 175 -8.09 -26.38 8.21
N LEU A 176 -7.18 -27.24 7.75
CA LEU A 176 -7.24 -28.69 7.96
C LEU A 176 -7.25 -29.02 9.46
N PHE A 177 -6.38 -28.41 10.27
CA PHE A 177 -6.37 -28.65 11.71
C PHE A 177 -7.64 -28.17 12.42
N ILE A 178 -8.25 -27.07 11.96
CA ILE A 178 -9.55 -26.63 12.47
C ILE A 178 -10.61 -27.69 12.18
N VAL A 179 -10.67 -28.20 10.94
CA VAL A 179 -11.62 -29.26 10.54
C VAL A 179 -11.37 -30.55 11.33
N LEU A 180 -10.12 -31.00 11.44
CA LEU A 180 -9.75 -32.18 12.22
C LEU A 180 -10.12 -32.03 13.71
N THR A 181 -9.95 -30.83 14.26
CA THR A 181 -10.33 -30.52 15.64
C THR A 181 -11.85 -30.55 15.84
N MET A 182 -12.64 -30.22 14.82
CA MET A 182 -14.11 -30.36 14.87
C MET A 182 -14.57 -31.81 14.78
N ILE A 183 -13.90 -32.64 13.97
CA ILE A 183 -14.22 -34.06 13.80
C ILE A 183 -13.78 -34.88 15.01
N ASN A 184 -12.65 -34.54 15.63
CA ASN A 184 -12.10 -35.28 16.75
C ASN A 184 -13.05 -35.22 17.97
N PRO A 185 -13.65 -36.36 18.40
CA PRO A 185 -14.59 -36.38 19.51
C PRO A 185 -13.95 -36.03 20.87
N SER A 186 -12.62 -36.09 20.97
CA SER A 186 -11.86 -35.74 22.18
C SER A 186 -11.45 -34.27 22.26
N SER A 187 -11.73 -33.46 21.23
CA SER A 187 -11.37 -32.05 21.15
C SER A 187 -12.01 -31.20 22.27
N MET A 188 -11.23 -30.28 22.86
CA MET A 188 -11.72 -29.36 23.88
C MET A 188 -12.89 -28.50 23.40
N LEU A 189 -12.98 -28.18 22.10
CA LEU A 189 -14.11 -27.41 21.54
C LEU A 189 -15.44 -28.19 21.63
N ARG A 190 -15.41 -29.52 21.46
CA ARG A 190 -16.58 -30.39 21.56
C ARG A 190 -16.89 -30.80 23.00
N ARG A 191 -15.85 -30.89 23.85
CA ARG A 191 -15.98 -31.11 25.31
C ARG A 191 -16.33 -29.85 26.09
N SER A 192 -16.23 -28.66 25.47
CA SER A 192 -16.80 -27.41 25.96
C SER A 192 -18.33 -27.43 25.83
N THR A 193 -18.92 -28.38 26.54
CA THR A 193 -20.36 -28.43 26.78
C THR A 193 -20.73 -27.32 27.77
N ALA A 194 -21.99 -26.89 27.74
CA ALA A 194 -22.60 -25.90 28.65
C ALA A 194 -22.37 -26.19 30.17
N SER A 195 -21.80 -27.34 30.52
CA SER A 195 -21.32 -27.68 31.87
C SER A 195 -20.30 -26.68 32.43
N MET A 196 -19.41 -26.09 31.61
CA MET A 196 -18.51 -25.01 32.09
C MET A 196 -19.25 -23.71 32.42
N TRP A 197 -20.43 -23.51 31.84
CA TRP A 197 -21.38 -22.44 32.17
C TRP A 197 -22.34 -22.84 33.31
N ARG A 198 -22.26 -24.04 33.89
CA ARG A 198 -23.18 -24.44 34.97
C ARG A 198 -22.84 -23.80 36.32
N ASN A 199 -21.60 -23.34 36.49
CA ASN A 199 -21.21 -22.58 37.67
C ASN A 199 -21.76 -21.15 37.57
N ASN A 200 -22.80 -20.86 38.37
CA ASN A 200 -23.43 -19.55 38.49
C ASN A 200 -22.43 -18.42 38.76
N SER A 201 -21.33 -18.71 39.46
CA SER A 201 -20.27 -17.76 39.79
C SER A 201 -19.52 -17.21 38.56
N LYS A 202 -19.32 -18.01 37.52
CA LYS A 202 -18.68 -17.52 36.28
C LYS A 202 -19.63 -16.66 35.45
N LYS A 203 -20.95 -16.94 35.47
CA LYS A 203 -21.97 -16.11 34.82
C LYS A 203 -22.07 -14.73 35.44
N VAL A 204 -22.12 -14.67 36.78
CA VAL A 204 -22.20 -13.41 37.53
C VAL A 204 -20.97 -12.54 37.25
N LEU A 205 -19.77 -13.12 37.26
CA LEU A 205 -18.54 -12.38 36.98
C LEU A 205 -18.51 -11.84 35.54
N THR A 206 -18.93 -12.63 34.55
CA THR A 206 -19.03 -12.15 33.16
C THR A 206 -20.09 -11.07 32.99
N LEU A 207 -21.20 -11.15 33.72
CA LEU A 207 -22.29 -10.17 33.63
C LEU A 207 -21.92 -8.86 34.34
N LEU A 208 -21.16 -8.93 35.43
CA LEU A 208 -20.53 -7.77 36.09
C LEU A 208 -19.43 -7.14 35.23
N ALA A 209 -18.60 -7.95 34.58
CA ALA A 209 -17.58 -7.45 33.65
C ALA A 209 -18.22 -6.79 32.43
N LEU A 210 -19.33 -7.34 31.92
CA LEU A 210 -20.09 -6.76 30.82
C LEU A 210 -20.81 -5.47 31.25
N ALA A 211 -21.41 -5.44 32.45
CA ALA A 211 -22.04 -4.24 32.99
C ALA A 211 -21.02 -3.11 33.25
N ALA A 212 -19.82 -3.44 33.73
CA ALA A 212 -18.73 -2.47 33.92
C ALA A 212 -18.28 -1.83 32.60
N LEU A 213 -18.43 -2.53 31.47
CA LEU A 213 -18.15 -1.98 30.14
C LEU A 213 -19.23 -1.02 29.62
N PHE A 214 -20.43 -1.00 30.22
CA PHE A 214 -21.55 -0.14 29.81
C PHE A 214 -21.81 1.05 30.76
N SER A 215 -21.09 1.18 31.87
CA SER A 215 -21.38 2.17 32.93
C SER A 215 -20.95 3.62 32.64
N PHE A 216 -20.49 3.96 31.44
CA PHE A 216 -20.25 5.35 31.07
C PHE A 216 -21.25 5.77 30.00
N ASN A 217 -22.27 6.53 30.41
CA ASN A 217 -22.70 7.80 29.82
C ASN A 217 -24.11 8.16 30.33
N SER A 218 -24.19 9.16 31.21
CA SER A 218 -25.42 9.92 31.44
C SER A 218 -25.05 11.39 31.53
N PHE A 219 -24.99 12.03 30.36
CA PHE A 219 -25.03 13.47 30.24
C PHE A 219 -26.30 13.82 29.47
N ALA A 220 -27.25 14.43 30.17
CA ALA A 220 -28.37 15.12 29.57
C ALA A 220 -27.83 16.28 28.71
N ASN A 221 -28.33 16.42 27.49
CA ASN A 221 -28.11 17.61 26.67
C ASN A 221 -29.48 18.13 26.18
N PRO A 222 -29.68 19.46 26.14
CA PRO A 222 -30.97 20.09 25.94
C PRO A 222 -31.44 19.92 24.49
N GLY A 223 -32.75 19.99 24.30
CA GLY A 223 -33.45 19.65 23.06
C GLY A 223 -32.76 20.15 21.78
N LYS A 224 -32.08 19.25 21.09
CA LYS A 224 -31.82 19.36 19.66
C LYS A 224 -32.93 18.62 18.92
N VAL A 225 -33.49 19.24 17.88
CA VAL A 225 -34.42 18.56 16.97
C VAL A 225 -33.61 17.50 16.22
N VAL A 226 -33.70 16.27 16.69
CA VAL A 226 -33.07 15.11 16.07
C VAL A 226 -34.07 14.54 15.09
N TYR A 227 -33.73 14.58 13.80
CA TYR A 227 -34.53 13.90 12.79
C TYR A 227 -34.47 12.38 13.00
N GLU A 228 -35.59 11.72 12.71
CA GLU A 228 -35.70 10.27 12.73
C GLU A 228 -34.60 9.65 11.85
N LYS A 229 -33.83 8.72 12.45
CA LYS A 229 -32.63 8.14 11.83
C LYS A 229 -32.91 7.57 10.45
N GLU A 230 -34.03 6.88 10.29
CA GLU A 230 -34.39 6.25 9.01
C GLU A 230 -34.61 7.28 7.90
N LYS A 231 -35.27 8.40 8.20
CA LYS A 231 -35.49 9.49 7.22
C LYS A 231 -34.19 10.21 6.88
N ALA A 232 -33.34 10.45 7.88
CA ALA A 232 -32.03 11.05 7.67
C ALA A 232 -31.13 10.15 6.78
N ASP A 233 -31.15 8.83 7.03
CA ASP A 233 -30.40 7.86 6.23
C ASP A 233 -30.96 7.71 4.81
N GLN A 234 -32.28 7.82 4.62
CA GLN A 234 -32.90 7.87 3.29
C GLN A 234 -32.43 9.10 2.51
N PHE A 235 -32.41 10.29 3.13
CA PHE A 235 -31.88 11.50 2.52
C PHE A 235 -30.37 11.37 2.21
N GLY A 236 -29.62 10.64 3.04
CA GLY A 236 -28.22 10.33 2.82
C GLY A 236 -27.90 9.54 1.55
N ARG A 237 -28.90 8.91 0.91
CA ARG A 237 -28.74 8.16 -0.35
C ARG A 237 -28.65 9.06 -1.58
N VAL A 238 -29.04 10.34 -1.47
CA VAL A 238 -28.96 11.29 -2.58
C VAL A 238 -27.51 11.42 -3.03
N LEU A 239 -27.28 11.29 -4.34
CA LEU A 239 -25.95 11.44 -4.91
C LEU A 239 -25.60 12.92 -5.02
N VAL A 240 -24.43 13.28 -4.50
CA VAL A 240 -23.88 14.63 -4.57
C VAL A 240 -22.46 14.58 -5.10
N GLN A 241 -22.00 15.71 -5.63
CA GLN A 241 -20.64 15.85 -6.11
C GLN A 241 -19.78 16.51 -5.04
N ASP A 242 -18.60 15.95 -4.78
CA ASP A 242 -17.67 16.51 -3.81
C ASP A 242 -16.86 17.69 -4.39
N GLN A 243 -16.04 18.35 -3.55
CA GLN A 243 -15.19 19.46 -3.99
C GLN A 243 -14.15 19.08 -5.05
N LYS A 244 -13.86 17.78 -5.22
CA LYS A 244 -12.96 17.24 -6.25
C LYS A 244 -13.73 16.77 -7.48
N GLY A 245 -15.05 16.92 -7.50
CA GLY A 245 -15.89 16.50 -8.60
C GLY A 245 -16.29 15.01 -8.58
N ARG A 246 -16.03 14.25 -7.51
CA ARG A 246 -16.42 12.84 -7.39
C ARG A 246 -17.87 12.72 -6.96
N THR A 247 -18.65 11.87 -7.62
CA THR A 247 -20.02 11.56 -7.20
C THR A 247 -19.99 10.56 -6.05
N LYS A 248 -20.57 10.93 -4.91
CA LYS A 248 -20.74 10.06 -3.75
C LYS A 248 -22.09 10.30 -3.07
N PRO A 249 -22.62 9.32 -2.32
CA PRO A 249 -23.80 9.55 -1.49
C PRO A 249 -23.56 10.70 -0.51
N LEU A 250 -24.61 11.49 -0.25
CA LEU A 250 -24.59 12.58 0.73
C LEU A 250 -24.15 12.08 2.11
N TYR A 251 -24.53 10.85 2.46
CA TYR A 251 -24.04 10.16 3.65
C TYR A 251 -22.52 10.13 3.75
N THR A 252 -21.82 9.81 2.66
CA THR A 252 -20.36 9.76 2.64
C THR A 252 -19.76 11.15 2.85
N VAL A 253 -20.34 12.19 2.25
CA VAL A 253 -19.91 13.58 2.47
C VAL A 253 -20.08 13.97 3.94
N SER A 254 -21.25 13.69 4.50
CA SER A 254 -21.56 13.95 5.89
C SER A 254 -20.58 13.26 6.84
N ASN A 255 -20.35 11.97 6.61
CA ASN A 255 -19.42 11.18 7.42
C ASN A 255 -17.98 11.71 7.32
N ASP A 256 -17.52 12.12 6.13
CA ASP A 256 -16.20 12.71 5.95
C ASP A 256 -16.04 14.03 6.73
N ILE A 257 -17.08 14.88 6.74
CA ILE A 257 -17.09 16.14 7.51
C ILE A 257 -17.08 15.84 9.00
N LEU A 258 -17.97 14.94 9.46
CA LEU A 258 -18.07 14.57 10.87
C LEU A 258 -16.76 14.00 11.41
N ARG A 259 -16.10 13.12 10.65
CA ARG A 259 -14.80 12.57 11.04
C ARG A 259 -13.71 13.63 11.13
N LYS A 260 -13.76 14.69 10.31
CA LYS A 260 -12.80 15.80 10.40
C LYS A 260 -13.06 16.72 11.58
N VAL A 261 -14.32 17.02 11.87
CA VAL A 261 -14.72 17.96 12.94
C VAL A 261 -14.75 17.29 14.30
N ALA A 262 -15.47 16.17 14.43
CA ALA A 262 -15.69 15.46 15.69
C ALA A 262 -14.69 14.32 15.95
N ARG A 263 -13.78 14.02 15.00
CA ARG A 263 -12.80 12.92 15.09
C ARG A 263 -13.42 11.53 15.36
N GLY A 264 -14.68 11.35 14.98
CA GLY A 264 -15.44 10.11 15.18
C GLY A 264 -16.48 9.86 14.08
N SER A 265 -17.01 8.64 14.01
CA SER A 265 -18.08 8.25 13.08
C SER A 265 -19.49 8.60 13.56
N THR A 266 -19.60 9.04 14.80
CA THR A 266 -20.84 9.47 15.45
C THR A 266 -20.52 10.67 16.33
N PHE A 267 -21.46 11.60 16.46
CA PHE A 267 -21.33 12.72 17.39
C PHE A 267 -22.47 12.65 18.40
N ASN A 268 -22.12 12.49 19.68
CA ASN A 268 -23.09 12.37 20.78
C ASN A 268 -24.16 11.29 20.54
N GLY A 269 -23.80 10.16 19.93
CA GLY A 269 -24.70 9.04 19.63
C GLY A 269 -25.51 9.19 18.33
N TYR A 270 -25.42 10.32 17.64
CA TYR A 270 -26.12 10.56 16.37
C TYR A 270 -25.31 10.10 15.16
N SER A 271 -26.03 9.63 14.14
CA SER A 271 -25.45 9.30 12.84
C SER A 271 -24.98 10.57 12.11
N PRO A 272 -24.05 10.46 11.15
CA PRO A 272 -23.61 11.60 10.35
C PRO A 272 -24.79 12.37 9.73
N MET A 273 -25.79 11.67 9.19
CA MET A 273 -26.93 12.31 8.54
C MET A 273 -27.85 13.06 9.49
N GLN A 274 -27.89 12.69 10.76
CA GLN A 274 -28.70 13.40 11.77
C GLN A 274 -28.04 14.71 12.24
N VAL A 275 -26.74 14.89 11.96
CA VAL A 275 -25.95 16.06 12.35
C VAL A 275 -25.35 16.80 11.14
N PHE A 276 -25.75 16.41 9.92
CA PHE A 276 -25.24 16.97 8.67
C PHE A 276 -25.65 18.42 8.48
#